data_AF-A0A7S2I3K4-F1
#
_entry.id   AF-A0A7S2I3K4-F1
#
_cell.length_a   1.000
_cell.length_b   1.000
_cell.length_c   1.000
_cell.angle_alpha   90.00
_cell.angle_beta   90.00
_cell.angle_gamma   90.00
#
_symmetry.space_group_name_H-M   'P 1'
#
loop_
_entity.id
_entity.type
_entity.pdbx_description
1 polymer ?
#
loop_
_entity_poly.entity_id
_entity_poly.type
_entity_poly.pdbx_seq_one_letter_code
_entity_poly.pdbx_strand_id
1 'polypeptide(L)'
;DDVADDMPPPPQNRGQRASVSAEAYGNWNQVKAFTPPVHPKTPEQVAKLATILNASFMFSSLDKKDMDTVIGAMQQRDFEASSRIITEGDDGEHLYVIEEGSPVCKKKVDGEEKVVKTCGPGDVFGELALLYNCPRAATVEAVDSCK
;
A
#
# COMPACT_ATOMS: atom_id res chain seq x y z
N ASP A 1 8.65 -51.61 -4.49
CA ASP A 1 8.46 -50.67 -3.37
C ASP A 1 8.57 -49.24 -3.88
N ASP A 2 7.53 -48.79 -4.57
CA ASP A 2 7.36 -47.39 -4.95
C ASP A 2 6.80 -46.66 -3.73
N VAL A 3 7.70 -46.08 -2.94
CA VAL A 3 7.32 -45.19 -1.84
C VAL A 3 6.78 -43.93 -2.49
N ALA A 4 5.45 -43.87 -2.63
CA ALA A 4 4.76 -42.65 -2.97
C ALA A 4 5.07 -41.63 -1.87
N ASP A 5 5.95 -40.67 -2.21
CA ASP A 5 6.23 -39.51 -1.38
C ASP A 5 4.89 -38.83 -1.07
N ASP A 6 4.54 -38.79 0.22
CA ASP A 6 3.24 -38.38 0.73
C ASP A 6 3.02 -36.91 0.35
N MET A 7 2.26 -36.66 -0.73
CA MET A 7 1.98 -35.31 -1.18
C MET A 7 1.28 -34.54 -0.05
N PRO A 8 1.77 -33.35 0.32
CA PRO A 8 1.16 -32.59 1.39
C PRO A 8 -0.32 -32.33 1.06
N PRO A 9 -1.23 -32.45 2.05
CA PRO A 9 -2.65 -32.31 1.81
C PRO A 9 -2.95 -30.94 1.19
N PRO A 10 -3.93 -30.86 0.26
CA PRO A 10 -4.30 -29.59 -0.35
C PRO A 10 -4.71 -28.59 0.74
N PRO A 11 -4.31 -27.31 0.63
CA PRO A 11 -4.58 -26.31 1.66
C PRO A 11 -6.10 -26.20 1.92
N GLN A 12 -6.50 -26.60 3.12
CA GLN A 12 -7.89 -26.63 3.61
C GLN A 12 -8.35 -25.24 4.07
N ASN A 13 -8.30 -24.26 3.18
CA ASN A 13 -9.28 -23.17 3.13
C ASN A 13 -8.93 -22.28 1.94
N ARG A 14 -9.68 -22.43 0.85
CA ARG A 14 -9.77 -21.37 -0.16
C ARG A 14 -11.20 -20.88 -0.08
N GLY A 15 -11.43 -19.89 0.77
CA GLY A 15 -12.64 -19.07 0.66
C GLY A 15 -12.84 -18.65 -0.79
N GLN A 16 -14.10 -18.47 -1.20
CA GLN A 16 -14.42 -18.08 -2.57
C GLN A 16 -13.62 -16.83 -2.96
N ARG A 17 -13.03 -16.83 -4.16
CA ARG A 17 -12.35 -15.64 -4.68
C ARG A 17 -13.40 -14.55 -4.89
N ALA A 18 -13.35 -13.50 -4.09
CA ALA A 18 -14.24 -12.34 -4.24
C ALA A 18 -13.86 -11.54 -5.50
N SER A 19 -14.87 -11.01 -6.18
CA SER A 19 -14.68 -10.05 -7.28
C SER A 19 -14.26 -8.68 -6.75
N VAL A 20 -13.46 -7.96 -7.52
CA VAL A 20 -13.00 -6.59 -7.25
C VAL A 20 -13.21 -5.73 -8.49
N SER A 21 -13.55 -4.45 -8.31
CA SER A 21 -13.75 -3.50 -9.41
C SER A 21 -13.27 -2.12 -9.00
N ALA A 22 -12.40 -1.52 -9.81
CA ALA A 22 -12.06 -0.11 -9.71
C ALA A 22 -13.23 0.79 -10.18
N GLU A 23 -13.11 2.10 -9.97
CA GLU A 23 -14.06 3.08 -10.49
C GLU A 23 -14.17 3.00 -12.01
N ALA A 24 -15.39 2.97 -12.53
CA ALA A 24 -15.65 2.95 -13.97
C ALA A 24 -15.68 4.39 -14.52
N TYR A 25 -14.87 4.65 -15.56
CA TYR A 25 -14.95 5.87 -16.35
C TYR A 25 -15.94 5.69 -17.52
N GLY A 26 -16.85 6.65 -17.73
CA GLY A 26 -17.94 6.52 -18.72
C GLY A 26 -18.88 7.74 -18.73
N ASN A 27 -20.10 7.61 -19.30
CA ASN A 27 -21.08 8.73 -19.35
C ASN A 27 -21.39 9.37 -17.99
N TRP A 28 -21.22 8.60 -16.91
CA TRP A 28 -21.49 9.01 -15.52
C TRP A 28 -20.23 9.51 -14.78
N ASN A 29 -19.04 9.14 -15.24
CA ASN A 29 -17.75 9.55 -14.66
C ASN A 29 -16.83 10.00 -15.81
N GLN A 30 -16.98 11.26 -16.21
CA GLN A 30 -16.23 11.85 -17.30
C GLN A 30 -14.79 12.10 -16.85
N VAL A 31 -13.81 11.73 -17.69
CA VAL A 31 -12.40 12.10 -17.49
C VAL A 31 -12.30 13.62 -17.54
N LYS A 32 -12.37 14.26 -16.37
CA LYS A 32 -12.10 15.69 -16.23
C LYS A 32 -10.60 15.89 -16.49
N ALA A 33 -10.24 17.09 -16.92
CA ALA A 33 -8.84 17.50 -16.98
C ALA A 33 -8.27 17.47 -15.55
N PHE A 34 -7.68 16.34 -15.16
CA PHE A 34 -7.02 16.18 -13.87
C PHE A 34 -5.70 16.93 -13.92
N THR A 35 -5.56 17.93 -13.07
CA THR A 35 -4.27 18.59 -12.84
C THR A 35 -3.68 17.99 -11.58
N PRO A 36 -2.59 17.21 -11.67
CA PRO A 36 -1.99 16.60 -10.50
C PRO A 36 -1.54 17.68 -9.52
N PRO A 37 -1.83 17.56 -8.21
CA PRO A 37 -1.30 18.47 -7.23
C PRO A 37 0.23 18.39 -7.21
N VAL A 38 0.89 19.47 -6.83
CA VAL A 38 2.35 19.50 -6.69
C VAL A 38 2.70 19.98 -5.31
N HIS A 39 3.35 19.11 -4.54
CA HIS A 39 3.85 19.43 -3.21
C HIS A 39 5.37 19.61 -3.25
N PRO A 40 5.91 20.67 -2.62
CA PRO A 40 7.35 20.94 -2.62
C PRO A 40 8.11 19.82 -1.92
N LYS A 41 9.24 19.40 -2.53
CA LYS A 41 10.12 18.34 -2.02
C LYS A 41 11.57 18.71 -2.30
N THR A 42 12.49 18.23 -1.47
CA THR A 42 13.92 18.41 -1.75
C THR A 42 14.35 17.50 -2.90
N PRO A 43 15.44 17.84 -3.63
CA PRO A 43 15.98 16.97 -4.68
C PRO A 43 16.37 15.57 -4.16
N GLU A 44 16.81 15.49 -2.90
CA GLU A 44 17.15 14.23 -2.24
C GLU A 44 15.92 13.37 -1.98
N GLN A 45 14.82 13.97 -1.49
CA GLN A 45 13.54 13.29 -1.30
C GLN A 45 13.00 12.74 -2.63
N VAL A 46 13.06 13.54 -3.70
CA VAL A 46 12.63 13.12 -5.05
C VAL A 46 13.43 11.91 -5.53
N ALA A 47 14.75 11.92 -5.38
CA ALA A 47 15.61 10.80 -5.79
C ALA A 47 15.34 9.52 -4.98
N LYS A 48 15.12 9.65 -3.67
CA LYS A 48 14.78 8.52 -2.78
C LYS A 48 13.42 7.92 -3.16
N LEU A 49 12.39 8.75 -3.32
CA LEU A 49 11.06 8.32 -3.75
C LEU A 49 11.09 7.64 -5.12
N ALA A 50 11.83 8.18 -6.09
CA ALA A 50 11.98 7.57 -7.41
C ALA A 50 12.56 6.15 -7.32
N THR A 51 13.55 5.94 -6.44
CA THR A 51 14.17 4.61 -6.26
C THR A 51 13.17 3.63 -5.65
N ILE A 52 12.44 4.04 -4.61
CA ILE A 52 11.46 3.21 -3.91
C ILE A 52 10.28 2.85 -4.83
N LEU A 53 9.71 3.84 -5.53
CA LEU A 53 8.59 3.61 -6.43
C LEU A 53 8.98 2.73 -7.63
N ASN A 54 10.19 2.89 -8.19
CA ASN A 54 10.65 1.99 -9.25
C ASN A 54 10.76 0.53 -8.80
N ALA A 55 11.05 0.27 -7.53
CA ALA A 55 11.07 -1.09 -6.97
C ALA A 55 9.67 -1.65 -6.71
N SER A 56 8.64 -0.78 -6.60
CA SER A 56 7.25 -1.21 -6.41
C SER A 56 6.66 -1.73 -7.70
N PHE A 57 5.98 -2.89 -7.63
CA PHE A 57 5.35 -3.50 -8.79
C PHE A 57 4.29 -2.59 -9.45
N MET A 58 3.68 -1.69 -8.67
CA MET A 58 2.62 -0.79 -9.14
C MET A 58 3.17 0.34 -10.03
N PHE A 59 4.42 0.75 -9.84
CA PHE A 59 5.00 1.94 -10.48
C PHE A 59 6.21 1.64 -11.38
N SER A 60 6.73 0.42 -11.38
CA SER A 60 7.91 0.02 -12.15
C SER A 60 7.79 0.15 -13.67
N SER A 61 6.55 0.24 -14.18
CA SER A 61 6.26 0.36 -15.62
C SER A 61 5.92 1.79 -16.05
N LEU A 62 5.95 2.77 -15.14
CA LEU A 62 5.71 4.17 -15.48
C LEU A 62 6.91 4.76 -16.24
N ASP A 63 6.62 5.63 -17.20
CA ASP A 63 7.67 6.43 -17.82
C ASP A 63 8.17 7.51 -16.84
N LYS A 64 9.28 8.16 -17.20
CA LYS A 64 9.88 9.16 -16.33
C LYS A 64 8.93 10.33 -16.03
N LYS A 65 8.12 10.74 -17.01
CA LYS A 65 7.23 11.89 -16.89
C LYS A 65 6.07 11.60 -15.92
N ASP A 66 5.48 10.41 -16.03
CA ASP A 66 4.42 9.95 -15.17
C ASP A 66 4.96 9.68 -13.75
N MET A 67 6.17 9.11 -13.64
CA MET A 67 6.86 8.95 -12.36
C MET A 67 7.09 10.31 -11.67
N ASP A 68 7.61 11.30 -12.39
CA ASP A 68 7.82 12.65 -11.86
C ASP A 68 6.48 13.29 -11.43
N THR A 69 5.40 13.01 -12.15
CA THR A 69 4.05 13.48 -11.83
C THR A 69 3.54 12.84 -10.53
N VAL A 70 3.69 11.52 -10.37
CA VAL A 70 3.30 10.81 -9.15
C VAL A 70 4.10 11.31 -7.96
N ILE A 71 5.44 11.41 -8.09
CA ILE A 71 6.30 11.94 -7.02
C ILE A 71 5.90 13.38 -6.68
N GLY A 72 5.58 14.22 -7.68
CA GLY A 72 5.08 15.58 -7.48
C GLY A 72 3.79 15.62 -6.64
N ALA A 73 2.87 14.70 -6.91
CA ALA A 73 1.57 14.60 -6.24
C ALA A 73 1.60 13.98 -4.83
N MET A 74 2.69 13.30 -4.44
CA MET A 74 2.83 12.79 -3.08
C MET A 74 2.90 13.93 -2.04
N GLN A 75 2.22 13.79 -0.92
CA GLN A 75 2.22 14.74 0.19
C GLN A 75 2.87 14.11 1.42
N GLN A 76 3.82 14.82 2.05
CA GLN A 76 4.39 14.38 3.34
C GLN A 76 3.33 14.42 4.44
N ARG A 77 3.32 13.41 5.31
CA ARG A 77 2.41 13.31 6.46
C ARG A 77 3.19 12.81 7.67
N ASP A 78 3.24 13.64 8.71
CA ASP A 78 3.89 13.27 9.96
C ASP A 78 2.89 12.57 10.90
N PHE A 79 3.34 11.51 11.55
CA PHE A 79 2.56 10.75 12.53
C PHE A 79 3.34 10.61 13.84
N GLU A 80 2.65 10.82 14.97
CA GLU A 80 3.23 10.61 16.29
C GLU A 80 3.33 9.11 16.61
N ALA A 81 4.19 8.75 17.55
CA ALA A 81 4.28 7.38 18.04
C ALA A 81 2.91 6.89 18.55
N SER A 82 2.60 5.61 18.32
CA SER A 82 1.30 4.98 18.60
C SER A 82 0.11 5.49 17.76
N SER A 83 0.35 6.35 16.75
CA SER A 83 -0.71 6.78 15.84
C SER A 83 -1.15 5.65 14.91
N ARG A 84 -2.46 5.52 14.69
CA ARG A 84 -3.01 4.60 13.69
C ARG A 84 -3.05 5.28 12.32
N ILE A 85 -2.21 4.82 11.41
CA ILE A 85 -2.08 5.37 10.04
C ILE A 85 -3.18 4.80 9.13
N ILE A 86 -3.46 3.50 9.28
CA ILE A 86 -4.52 2.78 8.56
C ILE A 86 -5.26 1.91 9.56
N THR A 87 -6.58 1.82 9.45
CA THR A 87 -7.40 0.85 10.20
C THR A 87 -7.87 -0.27 9.27
N GLU A 88 -7.80 -1.52 9.73
CA GLU A 88 -8.38 -2.66 9.04
C GLU A 88 -9.89 -2.48 8.84
N GLY A 89 -10.38 -2.76 7.63
CA GLY A 89 -11.78 -2.66 7.26
C GLY A 89 -12.25 -1.30 6.75
N ASP A 90 -11.45 -0.24 6.94
CA ASP A 90 -11.78 1.09 6.38
C ASP A 90 -11.60 1.11 4.86
N ASP A 91 -12.25 2.06 4.19
CA ASP A 91 -11.98 2.34 2.78
C ASP A 91 -10.60 3.00 2.61
N GLY A 92 -9.93 2.70 1.50
CA GLY A 92 -8.54 3.10 1.29
C GLY A 92 -8.31 3.90 0.03
N GLU A 93 -8.12 5.21 0.18
CA GLU A 93 -7.90 6.14 -0.95
C GLU A 93 -6.44 6.58 -1.11
N HIS A 94 -5.53 6.06 -0.28
CA HIS A 94 -4.14 6.52 -0.22
C HIS A 94 -3.16 5.34 -0.14
N LEU A 95 -1.97 5.52 -0.69
CA LEU A 95 -0.79 4.70 -0.42
C LEU A 95 0.24 5.54 0.33
N TYR A 96 1.11 4.89 1.09
CA TYR A 96 2.15 5.56 1.87
C TYR A 96 3.52 4.98 1.54
N VAL A 97 4.53 5.85 1.57
CA VAL A 97 5.95 5.49 1.50
C VAL A 97 6.58 6.00 2.79
N ILE A 98 7.33 5.16 3.48
CA ILE A 98 7.93 5.52 4.77
C ILE A 98 9.24 6.25 4.49
N GLU A 99 9.32 7.52 4.89
CA GLU A 99 10.55 8.29 4.85
C GLU A 99 11.39 8.03 6.10
N GLU A 100 10.74 8.05 7.27
CA GLU A 100 11.31 7.85 8.61
C GLU A 100 10.34 7.07 9.52
N GLY A 101 10.88 6.35 10.50
CA GLY A 101 10.10 5.59 11.48
C GLY A 101 9.90 4.10 11.12
N SER A 102 9.23 3.39 12.02
CA SER A 102 9.11 1.92 12.00
C SER A 102 7.69 1.43 12.29
N PRO A 103 6.70 1.73 11.43
CA PRO A 103 5.32 1.31 11.68
C PRO A 103 5.15 -0.21 11.58
N VAL A 104 4.19 -0.74 12.33
CA VAL A 104 3.83 -2.17 12.33
C VAL A 104 2.45 -2.39 11.72
N CYS A 105 2.37 -3.39 10.86
CA CYS A 105 1.11 -3.90 10.32
C CYS A 105 0.55 -4.96 11.27
N LYS A 106 -0.68 -4.76 11.74
CA LYS A 106 -1.43 -5.68 12.60
C LYS A 106 -2.68 -6.19 11.89
N LYS A 107 -3.02 -7.46 12.09
CA LYS A 107 -4.26 -8.06 11.58
C LYS A 107 -4.97 -8.82 12.69
N LYS A 108 -6.30 -8.77 12.70
CA LYS A 108 -7.10 -9.61 13.60
C LYS A 108 -7.12 -11.06 13.10
N VAL A 109 -6.59 -11.97 13.90
CA VAL A 109 -6.61 -13.41 13.66
C VAL A 109 -7.20 -14.07 14.91
N ASP A 110 -8.31 -14.79 14.75
CA ASP A 110 -9.04 -15.44 15.85
C ASP A 110 -9.47 -14.48 16.98
N GLY A 111 -9.73 -13.22 16.64
CA GLY A 111 -10.14 -12.17 17.59
C GLY A 111 -8.98 -11.43 18.25
N GLU A 112 -7.74 -11.84 18.04
CA GLU A 112 -6.53 -11.18 18.58
C GLU A 112 -5.77 -10.40 17.50
N GLU A 113 -5.27 -9.22 17.84
CA GLU A 113 -4.37 -8.47 16.95
C GLU A 113 -2.98 -9.10 16.95
N LYS A 114 -2.53 -9.55 15.78
CA LYS A 114 -1.18 -10.08 15.58
C LYS A 114 -0.40 -9.19 14.63
N VAL A 115 0.87 -8.92 14.98
CA VAL A 115 1.80 -8.22 14.07
C VAL A 115 2.12 -9.16 12.92
N VAL A 116 1.83 -8.72 11.69
CA VAL A 116 2.05 -9.49 10.46
C VAL A 116 3.25 -8.99 9.66
N LYS A 117 3.65 -7.73 9.85
CA LYS A 117 4.82 -7.12 9.22
C LYS A 117 5.31 -5.94 10.05
N THR A 118 6.62 -5.81 10.22
CA THR A 118 7.25 -4.55 10.65
C THR A 118 7.79 -3.87 9.41
N CYS A 119 7.47 -2.60 9.22
CA CYS A 119 7.92 -1.79 8.11
C CYS A 119 9.00 -0.80 8.57
N GLY A 120 9.81 -0.32 7.63
CA GLY A 120 10.82 0.70 7.89
C GLY A 120 11.00 1.67 6.72
N PRO A 121 12.00 2.56 6.82
CA PRO A 121 12.26 3.56 5.78
C PRO A 121 12.48 2.92 4.41
N GLY A 122 11.73 3.39 3.41
CA GLY A 122 11.73 2.85 2.06
C GLY A 122 10.67 1.81 1.76
N ASP A 123 9.94 1.32 2.77
CA ASP A 123 8.79 0.45 2.54
C ASP A 123 7.58 1.24 2.05
N VAL A 124 6.74 0.54 1.27
CA VAL A 124 5.46 1.03 0.77
C VAL A 124 4.33 0.18 1.37
N PHE A 125 3.21 0.81 1.72
CA PHE A 125 2.01 0.10 2.17
C PHE A 125 0.73 0.82 1.77
N GLY A 126 -0.38 0.07 1.72
CA GLY A 126 -1.71 0.59 1.40
C GLY A 126 -2.06 0.60 -0.09
N GLU A 127 -1.23 -0.01 -0.93
CA GLU A 127 -1.39 -0.11 -2.38
C GLU A 127 -2.60 -0.96 -2.81
N LEU A 128 -2.96 -1.98 -2.03
CA LEU A 128 -4.02 -2.92 -2.40
C LEU A 128 -5.40 -2.26 -2.52
N ALA A 129 -5.71 -1.32 -1.63
CA ALA A 129 -7.00 -0.63 -1.63
C ALA A 129 -7.18 0.21 -2.90
N LEU A 130 -6.08 0.81 -3.41
CA LEU A 130 -6.09 1.59 -4.64
C LEU A 130 -6.29 0.73 -5.89
N LEU A 131 -5.70 -0.46 -5.91
CA LEU A 131 -5.74 -1.35 -7.07
C LEU A 131 -7.10 -2.03 -7.25
N TYR A 132 -7.74 -2.37 -6.14
CA TYR A 132 -8.90 -3.26 -6.15
C TYR A 132 -10.17 -2.64 -5.57
N ASN A 133 -10.12 -1.38 -5.13
CA ASN A 133 -11.21 -0.69 -4.44
C ASN A 133 -11.84 -1.58 -3.36
N CYS A 134 -10.96 -2.13 -2.50
CA CYS A 134 -11.34 -3.05 -1.44
C CYS A 134 -10.99 -2.47 -0.07
N PRO A 135 -11.67 -2.91 1.00
CA PRO A 135 -11.33 -2.49 2.35
C PRO A 135 -9.87 -2.77 2.71
N ARG A 136 -9.31 -1.96 3.62
CA ARG A 136 -7.96 -2.13 4.15
C ARG A 136 -7.80 -3.50 4.80
N ALA A 137 -6.82 -4.27 4.33
CA ALA A 137 -6.63 -5.67 4.75
C ALA A 137 -5.97 -5.84 6.13
N ALA A 138 -5.40 -4.77 6.69
CA ALA A 138 -4.69 -4.74 7.97
C ALA A 138 -4.66 -3.31 8.53
N THR A 139 -4.46 -3.19 9.84
CA THR A 139 -4.19 -1.94 10.54
C THR A 139 -2.70 -1.63 10.46
N VAL A 140 -2.32 -0.37 10.28
CA VAL A 140 -0.91 0.07 10.35
C VAL A 140 -0.78 1.11 11.45
N GLU A 141 0.14 0.87 12.38
CA GLU A 141 0.35 1.70 13.57
C GLU A 141 1.81 2.12 13.68
N ALA A 142 2.05 3.41 13.90
CA ALA A 142 3.37 3.96 14.13
C ALA A 142 3.93 3.49 15.48
N VAL A 143 5.14 2.92 15.52
CA VAL A 143 5.81 2.55 16.77
C VAL A 143 6.54 3.75 17.37
N ASP A 144 7.18 4.53 16.51
CA ASP A 144 7.89 5.77 16.79
C ASP A 144 7.34 6.90 15.90
N SER A 145 7.91 8.11 15.99
CA SER A 145 7.52 9.20 15.10
C SER A 145 7.83 8.84 13.64
N CYS A 146 6.82 8.86 12.78
CA CYS A 146 6.93 8.48 11.38
C CYS A 146 6.74 9.69 10.46
N LYS A 147 7.40 9.67 9.31
CA LYS A 147 7.22 10.61 8.21
C LYS A 147 7.05 9.87 6.89
#